data_AF-A0A2H0PBU3-F1
#
_entry.id   AF-A0A2H0PBU3-F1
#
_cell.length_a   1.000
_cell.length_b   1.000
_cell.length_c   1.000
_cell.angle_alpha   90.00
_cell.angle_beta   90.00
_cell.angle_gamma   90.00
#
_symmetry.space_group_name_H-M   'P 1'
#
loop_
_entity.id
_entity.type
_entity.pdbx_description
1 polymer ?
#
loop_
_entity_poly.entity_id
_entity_poly.type
_entity_poly.pdbx_seq_one_letter_code
_entity_poly.pdbx_strand_id
1 'polypeptide(L)'
;AVYQENKANGSRGQGDMFSVLRGNLRSQPIPMEQMIRLVPASERDYEVSLWYAQSESMVRFMIERGGRIGFSQFLGALRYDKNLDQAVSEGFPGSWRTLAELEADWKRSMQ
;
A
#
# COMPACT_ATOMS: atom_id res chain seq x y z
N ALA A 1 -24.05 -6.77 -2.03
CA ALA A 1 -23.06 -6.79 -3.13
C ALA A 1 -23.28 -5.53 -3.96
N VAL A 2 -22.45 -4.50 -3.79
CA VAL A 2 -22.61 -3.20 -4.48
C VAL A 2 -21.28 -2.85 -5.17
N TYR A 3 -20.77 -3.77 -5.99
CA TYR A 3 -19.53 -3.61 -6.74
C TYR A 3 -19.70 -3.91 -8.23
N GLN A 4 -20.94 -4.03 -8.74
CA GLN A 4 -21.17 -4.61 -10.06
C GLN A 4 -21.75 -3.70 -11.16
N GLU A 5 -22.28 -2.50 -10.93
CA GLU A 5 -22.99 -1.80 -12.03
C GLU A 5 -22.27 -0.62 -12.71
N ASN A 6 -21.16 -0.08 -12.17
CA ASN A 6 -20.44 1.02 -12.84
C ASN A 6 -19.20 0.61 -13.66
N LYS A 7 -18.95 -0.69 -13.87
CA LYS A 7 -17.72 -1.20 -14.51
C LYS A 7 -17.72 -1.27 -16.05
N ALA A 8 -18.73 -0.74 -16.75
CA ALA A 8 -18.82 -0.95 -18.20
C ALA A 8 -18.17 0.13 -19.09
N ASN A 9 -17.76 1.31 -18.58
CA ASN A 9 -17.30 2.42 -19.45
C ASN A 9 -15.90 3.02 -19.12
N GLY A 10 -15.21 2.54 -18.08
CA GLY A 10 -13.97 3.18 -17.56
C GLY A 10 -12.63 2.58 -18.03
N SER A 11 -12.65 1.47 -18.78
CA SER A 11 -11.46 0.62 -18.95
C SER A 11 -10.31 1.24 -19.78
N ARG A 12 -10.55 2.32 -20.52
CA ARG A 12 -9.49 3.00 -21.32
C ARG A 12 -8.79 4.15 -20.58
N GLY A 13 -9.41 4.78 -19.59
CA GLY A 13 -8.81 5.91 -18.85
C GLY A 13 -8.18 5.52 -17.50
N GLN A 14 -8.55 4.36 -16.94
CA GLN A 14 -8.04 3.91 -15.64
C GLN A 14 -6.54 3.58 -15.66
N GLY A 15 -6.02 3.05 -16.77
CA GLY A 15 -4.59 2.79 -16.94
C GLY A 15 -3.74 4.06 -16.94
N ASP A 16 -4.21 5.11 -17.64
CA ASP A 16 -3.55 6.42 -17.68
C ASP A 16 -3.57 7.10 -16.30
N MET A 17 -4.73 7.08 -15.62
CA MET A 17 -4.85 7.65 -14.27
C MET A 17 -3.89 6.96 -13.29
N PHE A 18 -3.78 5.63 -13.33
CA PHE A 18 -2.91 4.88 -12.42
C PHE A 18 -1.42 5.11 -12.71
N SER A 19 -1.07 5.35 -13.97
CA SER A 19 0.28 5.74 -14.39
C SER A 19 0.65 7.13 -13.84
N VAL A 20 -0.25 8.10 -13.97
CA VAL A 20 -0.09 9.46 -13.42
C VAL A 20 0.02 9.44 -11.90
N LEU A 21 -0.83 8.66 -11.21
CA LEU A 21 -0.77 8.52 -9.76
C LEU A 21 0.55 7.90 -9.31
N ARG A 22 1.08 6.89 -10.01
CA ARG A 22 2.42 6.35 -9.72
C ARG A 22 3.53 7.37 -9.90
N GLY A 23 3.41 8.28 -10.87
CA GLY A 23 4.30 9.43 -11.00
C GLY A 23 4.23 10.35 -9.77
N ASN A 24 3.02 10.64 -9.28
CA ASN A 24 2.80 11.46 -8.08
C ASN A 24 3.31 10.81 -6.79
N LEU A 25 3.26 9.48 -6.67
CA LEU A 25 3.80 8.78 -5.50
C LEU A 25 5.31 8.99 -5.33
N ARG A 26 6.05 9.25 -6.41
CA ARG A 26 7.49 9.54 -6.35
C ARG A 26 7.77 10.94 -5.80
N SER A 27 6.89 11.90 -6.09
CA SER A 27 7.08 13.30 -5.70
C SER A 27 6.47 13.62 -4.33
N GLN A 28 5.29 13.05 -4.04
CA GLN A 28 4.52 13.33 -2.82
C GLN A 28 3.72 12.09 -2.37
N PRO A 29 4.38 11.08 -1.78
CA PRO A 29 3.67 9.96 -1.18
C PRO A 29 2.89 10.43 0.06
N ILE A 30 1.72 9.83 0.31
CA ILE A 30 0.95 10.04 1.54
C ILE A 30 1.80 9.50 2.71
N PRO A 31 2.04 10.28 3.79
CA PRO A 31 2.71 9.76 4.97
C PRO A 31 1.98 8.55 5.56
N MET A 32 2.71 7.52 6.00
CA MET A 32 2.07 6.27 6.40
C MET A 32 1.11 6.41 7.59
N GLU A 33 1.44 7.27 8.54
CA GLU A 33 0.55 7.60 9.67
C GLU A 33 -0.80 8.17 9.20
N GLN A 34 -0.80 8.92 8.10
CA GLN A 34 -2.03 9.45 7.50
C GLN A 34 -2.77 8.35 6.74
N MET A 35 -2.07 7.51 5.97
CA MET A 35 -2.67 6.39 5.25
C MET A 35 -3.45 5.42 6.15
N ILE A 36 -2.93 5.13 7.34
CA ILE A 36 -3.58 4.22 8.30
C ILE A 36 -4.89 4.82 8.84
N ARG A 37 -4.95 6.15 8.95
CA ARG A 37 -6.12 6.88 9.48
C ARG A 37 -7.14 7.24 8.40
N LEU A 38 -6.74 7.23 7.13
CA LEU A 38 -7.66 7.49 6.02
C LEU A 38 -8.69 6.37 5.94
N VAL A 39 -9.97 6.76 5.93
CA VAL A 39 -11.09 5.87 5.63
C VAL A 39 -11.50 6.17 4.20
N PRO A 40 -11.10 5.35 3.19
CA PRO A 40 -11.32 5.69 1.79
C PRO A 40 -12.79 5.89 1.41
N ALA A 41 -13.74 5.39 2.20
CA ALA A 41 -15.17 5.55 1.96
C ALA A 41 -15.71 6.97 2.24
N SER A 42 -14.97 7.82 2.96
CA SER A 42 -15.41 9.19 3.31
C SER A 42 -14.69 10.29 2.55
N GLU A 43 -13.70 9.94 1.72
CA GLU A 43 -12.78 10.89 1.10
C GLU A 43 -13.09 11.16 -0.38
N ARG A 44 -12.44 12.17 -0.95
CA ARG A 44 -12.58 12.54 -2.38
C ARG A 44 -11.99 11.45 -3.29
N ASP A 45 -12.60 11.23 -4.45
CA ASP A 45 -12.21 10.19 -5.42
C ASP A 45 -10.69 10.16 -5.75
N TYR A 46 -10.05 11.32 -5.80
CA TYR A 46 -8.61 11.44 -6.04
C TYR A 46 -7.76 10.87 -4.89
N GLU A 47 -8.10 11.20 -3.65
CA GLU A 47 -7.38 10.75 -2.45
C GLU A 47 -7.54 9.24 -2.26
N VAL A 48 -8.75 8.73 -2.54
CA VAL A 48 -9.04 7.29 -2.57
C VAL A 48 -8.18 6.59 -3.63
N SER A 49 -8.12 7.14 -4.84
CA SER A 49 -7.32 6.56 -5.93
C SER A 49 -5.82 6.57 -5.61
N LEU A 50 -5.32 7.65 -5.02
CA LEU A 50 -3.92 7.76 -4.57
C LEU A 50 -3.61 6.77 -3.44
N TRP A 51 -4.52 6.60 -2.48
CA TRP A 51 -4.41 5.62 -1.40
C TRP A 51 -4.31 4.19 -1.93
N TYR A 52 -5.15 3.82 -2.90
CA TYR A 52 -5.09 2.50 -3.54
C TYR A 52 -3.80 2.30 -4.33
N ALA A 53 -3.36 3.32 -5.09
CA ALA A 53 -2.11 3.26 -5.83
C ALA A 53 -0.90 3.09 -4.91
N GLN A 54 -0.86 3.82 -3.79
CA GLN A 54 0.20 3.69 -2.80
C GLN A 54 0.19 2.31 -2.14
N SER A 55 -0.98 1.84 -1.71
CA SER A 55 -1.16 0.52 -1.08
C SER A 55 -0.70 -0.60 -2.00
N GLU A 56 -1.06 -0.56 -3.29
CA GLU A 56 -0.60 -1.56 -4.26
C GLU A 56 0.93 -1.52 -4.41
N SER A 57 1.52 -0.33 -4.55
CA SER A 57 2.97 -0.16 -4.67
C SER A 57 3.72 -0.74 -3.48
N MET A 58 3.20 -0.49 -2.28
CA MET A 58 3.76 -0.99 -1.03
C MET A 58 3.66 -2.51 -0.90
N VAL A 59 2.48 -3.08 -1.15
CA VAL A 59 2.28 -4.54 -1.11
C VAL A 59 3.19 -5.23 -2.12
N ARG A 60 3.31 -4.67 -3.33
CA ARG A 60 4.23 -5.17 -4.35
C ARG A 60 5.67 -5.14 -3.85
N PHE A 61 6.13 -4.02 -3.30
CA PHE A 61 7.47 -3.89 -2.73
C PHE A 61 7.74 -4.90 -1.61
N MET A 62 6.80 -5.11 -0.70
CA MET A 62 6.92 -6.11 0.38
C MET A 62 7.06 -7.53 -0.17
N ILE A 63 6.30 -7.87 -1.22
CA ILE A 63 6.37 -9.20 -1.85
C ILE A 63 7.67 -9.37 -2.65
N GLU A 64 8.09 -8.34 -3.40
CA GLU A 64 9.27 -8.39 -4.25
C GLU A 64 10.57 -8.42 -3.43
N ARG A 65 10.66 -7.62 -2.36
CA ARG A 65 11.87 -7.53 -1.53
C ARG A 65 11.88 -8.47 -0.33
N GLY A 66 10.74 -8.63 0.33
CA GLY A 66 10.58 -9.45 1.52
C GLY A 66 10.12 -10.89 1.25
N GLY A 67 9.69 -11.16 0.02
CA GLY A 67 9.22 -12.48 -0.39
C GLY A 67 7.77 -12.79 0.02
N ARG A 68 7.16 -13.73 -0.70
CA ARG A 68 5.75 -14.13 -0.47
C ARG A 68 5.52 -14.78 0.90
N ILE A 69 6.48 -15.56 1.40
CA ILE A 69 6.39 -16.22 2.71
C ILE A 69 6.34 -15.17 3.81
N GLY A 70 7.26 -14.20 3.77
CA GLY A 70 7.31 -13.12 4.74
C GLY A 70 6.04 -12.26 4.73
N PHE A 71 5.52 -11.96 3.53
CA PHE A 71 4.24 -11.27 3.40
C PHE A 71 3.07 -12.07 3.99
N SER A 72 3.03 -13.39 3.82
CA SER A 72 1.99 -14.23 4.45
C SER A 72 2.11 -14.25 5.97
N GLN A 73 3.33 -14.24 6.51
CA GLN A 73 3.57 -14.16 7.96
C GLN A 73 3.14 -12.79 8.52
N PHE A 74 3.46 -11.70 7.82
CA PHE A 74 2.99 -10.35 8.13
C PHE A 74 1.45 -10.30 8.22
N LEU A 75 0.74 -10.82 7.21
CA LEU A 75 -0.73 -10.88 7.24
C LEU A 75 -1.25 -11.76 8.38
N GLY A 76 -0.57 -12.86 8.67
CA GLY A 76 -0.87 -13.71 9.83
C GLY A 76 -0.74 -12.94 11.15
N ALA A 77 0.35 -12.21 11.35
CA ALA A 77 0.57 -11.38 12.54
C ALA A 77 -0.52 -10.31 12.71
N LEU A 78 -0.90 -9.61 11.64
CA LEU A 78 -2.01 -8.66 11.68
C LEU A 78 -3.35 -9.31 12.02
N ARG A 79 -3.61 -10.52 11.51
CA ARG A 79 -4.82 -11.28 11.85
C ARG A 79 -4.90 -11.64 13.34
N TYR A 80 -3.77 -11.73 14.03
CA TYR A 80 -3.69 -11.96 15.48
C TYR A 80 -3.57 -10.67 16.29
N ASP A 81 -4.09 -9.55 15.75
CA ASP A 81 -4.13 -8.23 16.40
C ASP A 81 -2.77 -7.69 16.84
N LYS A 82 -1.67 -8.18 16.24
CA LYS A 82 -0.35 -7.59 16.48
C LYS A 82 -0.31 -6.21 15.87
N ASN A 83 0.40 -5.30 16.53
CA ASN A 83 0.61 -3.98 15.98
C ASN A 83 1.49 -4.05 14.71
N LEU A 84 1.48 -2.98 13.91
CA LEU A 84 2.15 -2.96 12.62
C LEU A 84 3.66 -3.19 12.72
N ASP A 85 4.34 -2.63 13.73
CA ASP A 85 5.77 -2.83 13.92
C ASP A 85 6.11 -4.31 14.22
N GLN A 86 5.34 -4.94 15.11
CA GLN A 86 5.47 -6.36 15.42
C GLN A 86 5.20 -7.23 14.18
N ALA A 87 4.14 -6.92 13.43
CA ALA A 87 3.80 -7.67 12.23
C ALA A 87 4.90 -7.55 11.16
N VAL A 88 5.47 -6.36 10.97
CA VAL A 88 6.60 -6.14 10.04
C VAL A 88 7.82 -6.93 10.48
N SER A 89 8.20 -6.84 11.76
CA SER A 89 9.37 -7.54 12.29
C SER A 89 9.24 -9.06 12.21
N GLU A 90 8.03 -9.61 12.37
CA GLU A 90 7.79 -11.05 12.28
C GLU A 90 7.71 -11.53 10.85
N GLY A 91 7.09 -10.77 9.95
CA GLY A 91 7.00 -11.13 8.54
C GLY A 91 8.33 -11.01 7.80
N PHE A 92 9.20 -10.07 8.20
CA PHE A 92 10.41 -9.77 7.45
C PHE A 92 11.66 -9.73 8.35
N PRO A 93 12.00 -10.86 9.01
CA PRO A 93 13.12 -10.91 9.93
C PRO A 93 14.42 -10.58 9.22
N GLY A 94 15.14 -9.58 9.74
CA GLY A 94 16.41 -9.12 9.19
C GLY A 94 16.30 -8.04 8.10
N SER A 95 15.10 -7.77 7.58
CA SER A 95 14.88 -6.69 6.59
C SER A 95 14.36 -5.41 7.24
N TRP A 96 13.24 -5.49 7.96
CA TRP A 96 12.59 -4.35 8.60
C TRP A 96 12.13 -4.73 10.00
N ARG A 97 12.42 -3.89 10.99
CA ARG A 97 12.01 -4.07 12.39
C ARG A 97 10.82 -3.20 12.78
N THR A 98 10.63 -2.11 12.04
CA THR A 98 9.54 -1.16 12.27
C THR A 98 8.88 -0.80 10.94
N LEU A 99 7.66 -0.31 11.05
CA LEU A 99 6.90 0.22 9.94
C LEU A 99 7.60 1.43 9.31
N ALA A 100 8.26 2.27 10.11
CA ALA A 100 9.02 3.42 9.64
C ALA A 100 10.24 3.00 8.78
N GLU A 101 10.93 1.92 9.16
CA GLU A 101 12.02 1.35 8.35
C GLU A 101 11.50 0.85 7.00
N LEU A 102 10.37 0.13 6.99
CA LEU A 102 9.71 -0.32 5.77
C LEU A 102 9.34 0.87 4.87
N GLU A 103 8.73 1.92 5.44
CA GLU A 103 8.36 3.13 4.70
C GLU A 103 9.57 3.82 4.06
N ALA A 104 10.65 4.01 4.83
CA ALA A 104 11.86 4.67 4.34
C ALA A 104 12.54 3.88 3.22
N ASP A 105 12.47 2.56 3.29
CA ASP A 105 13.07 1.67 2.30
C ASP A 105 12.21 1.56 1.03
N TRP A 106 10.88 1.51 1.18
CA TRP A 106 9.94 1.63 0.08
C TRP A 106 10.11 2.96 -0.67
N LYS A 107 10.20 4.10 0.04
CA LYS A 107 10.47 5.42 -0.58
C LYS A 107 11.75 5.43 -1.41
N ARG A 108 12.83 4.80 -0.91
CA ARG A 108 14.10 4.68 -1.63
C ARG A 108 13.99 3.81 -2.89
N SER A 109 13.11 2.83 -2.92
CA SER A 109 12.88 1.99 -4.11
C SER A 109 12.15 2.69 -5.27
N MET A 110 11.51 3.83 -4.98
CA MET A 110 10.77 4.62 -5.97
C MET A 110 11.60 5.73 -6.63
N GLN A 111 12.80 6.02 -6.08
CA GLN A 111 13.80 6.95 -6.62
C GLN A 111 14.60 6.28 -7.74
#